data_AF-A0A3D2CC68-F1
#
_entry.id   AF-A0A3D2CC68-F1
#
_cell.length_a   1.000
_cell.length_b   1.000
_cell.length_c   1.000
_cell.angle_alpha   90.00
_cell.angle_beta   90.00
_cell.angle_gamma   90.00
#
_symmetry.space_group_name_H-M   'P 1'
#
loop_
_entity.id
_entity.type
_entity.pdbx_description
1 polymer ?
#
loop_
_entity_poly.entity_id
_entity_poly.type
_entity_poly.pdbx_seq_one_letter_code
_entity_poly.pdbx_strand_id
1 'polypeptide(L)'
;AELLAIHALARSHGARFDFWPVNDAPELAMTTPTARAAWRKAIDAIAAIDPEVASKAPYLLAGTRYHEGSQVPVRCLGLVDQFGVKYSGEFLPCCVWEGEGLSLGNVFDTPLRTLWQTPAVQEFRTQMFHEGCDAGCYNPSLYEFQQSTGLDFRVPTSPRPTAAG
;
A
#
# COMPACT_ATOMS: atom_id res chain seq x y z
N ALA A 1 -14.81 -16.11 7.54
CA ALA A 1 -15.81 -16.91 6.78
C ALA A 1 -16.03 -16.30 5.40
N GLU A 2 -16.23 -14.99 5.32
CA GLU A 2 -16.45 -14.27 4.07
C GLU A 2 -15.26 -14.28 3.11
N LEU A 3 -14.03 -14.03 3.59
CA LEU A 3 -12.85 -13.95 2.72
C LEU A 3 -12.58 -15.23 1.90
N LEU A 4 -12.77 -16.42 2.49
CA LEU A 4 -12.65 -17.69 1.78
C LEU A 4 -13.71 -17.83 0.68
N ALA A 5 -14.95 -17.41 0.97
CA ALA A 5 -16.03 -17.48 0.01
C ALA A 5 -15.79 -16.53 -1.18
N ILE A 6 -15.28 -15.33 -0.91
CA ILE A 6 -14.91 -14.36 -1.95
C ILE A 6 -13.72 -14.87 -2.76
N HIS A 7 -12.69 -15.43 -2.12
CA HIS A 7 -11.56 -16.07 -2.82
C HIS A 7 -12.05 -17.17 -3.76
N ALA A 8 -12.85 -18.11 -3.26
CA ALA A 8 -13.39 -19.21 -4.06
C ALA A 8 -14.23 -18.71 -5.25
N LEU A 9 -15.04 -17.67 -5.03
CA LEU A 9 -15.81 -17.01 -6.09
C LEU A 9 -14.89 -16.38 -7.14
N ALA A 10 -13.89 -15.59 -6.73
CA ALA A 10 -12.95 -14.99 -7.68
C ALA A 10 -12.25 -16.06 -8.54
N ARG A 11 -11.80 -17.16 -7.90
CA ARG A 11 -11.15 -18.28 -8.59
C ARG A 11 -12.10 -19.04 -9.52
N SER A 12 -13.37 -19.20 -9.18
CA SER A 12 -14.35 -19.87 -10.06
C SER A 12 -14.59 -19.11 -11.37
N HIS A 13 -14.33 -17.81 -11.38
CA HIS A 13 -14.37 -16.95 -12.57
C HIS A 13 -13.01 -16.79 -13.28
N GLY A 14 -11.98 -17.52 -12.86
CA GLY A 14 -10.63 -17.42 -13.43
C GLY A 14 -9.89 -16.13 -13.06
N ALA A 15 -10.40 -15.37 -12.08
CA ALA A 15 -9.76 -14.14 -11.64
C ALA A 15 -8.60 -14.43 -10.67
N ARG A 16 -7.64 -13.51 -10.63
CA ARG A 16 -6.71 -13.40 -9.49
C ARG A 16 -7.45 -12.83 -8.29
N PHE A 17 -6.93 -13.09 -7.10
CA PHE A 17 -7.50 -12.59 -5.87
C PHE A 17 -6.38 -12.03 -5.00
N ASP A 18 -6.55 -10.78 -4.59
CA ASP A 18 -5.65 -10.11 -3.67
C ASP A 18 -6.47 -9.35 -2.64
N PHE A 19 -5.92 -9.23 -1.43
CA PHE A 19 -6.61 -8.65 -0.29
C PHE A 19 -5.59 -8.12 0.72
N TRP A 20 -5.98 -7.10 1.49
CA TRP A 20 -5.11 -6.46 2.49
C TRP A 20 -5.98 -5.82 3.59
N PRO A 21 -5.38 -5.43 4.73
CA PRO A 21 -6.07 -4.65 5.76
C PRO A 21 -6.67 -3.37 5.19
N VAL A 22 -7.89 -3.02 5.60
CA VAL A 22 -8.52 -1.76 5.20
C VAL A 22 -7.75 -0.55 5.74
N ASN A 23 -7.50 0.47 4.91
CA ASN A 23 -6.76 1.66 5.33
C ASN A 23 -7.66 2.69 6.05
N ASP A 24 -8.80 3.04 5.43
CA ASP A 24 -9.56 4.24 5.79
C ASP A 24 -10.94 3.94 6.41
N ALA A 25 -11.07 2.81 7.10
CA ALA A 25 -12.31 2.41 7.79
C ALA A 25 -11.99 1.85 9.20
N PRO A 26 -11.86 2.72 10.22
CA PRO A 26 -11.48 2.33 11.57
C PRO A 26 -12.39 1.26 12.19
N GLU A 27 -13.68 1.27 11.85
CA GLU A 27 -14.68 0.29 12.29
C GLU A 27 -14.45 -1.12 11.75
N LEU A 28 -13.70 -1.24 10.64
CA LEU A 28 -13.29 -2.50 10.03
C LEU A 28 -11.87 -2.92 10.43
N ALA A 29 -11.20 -2.14 11.29
CA ALA A 29 -9.84 -2.42 11.72
C ALA A 29 -9.75 -3.68 12.60
N MET A 30 -8.68 -4.45 12.44
CA MET A 30 -8.42 -5.70 13.16
C MET A 30 -7.80 -5.46 14.54
N THR A 31 -8.44 -4.63 15.37
CA THR A 31 -7.93 -4.22 16.68
C THR A 31 -8.23 -5.22 17.80
N THR A 32 -9.18 -6.14 17.60
CA THR A 32 -9.53 -7.15 18.60
C THR A 32 -8.79 -8.48 18.40
N PRO A 33 -8.51 -9.26 19.47
CA PRO A 33 -7.94 -10.60 19.33
C PRO A 33 -8.76 -11.52 18.42
N THR A 34 -10.10 -11.43 18.49
CA THR A 34 -11.02 -12.21 17.65
C THR A 34 -10.88 -11.86 16.17
N ALA A 35 -10.81 -10.57 15.82
CA ALA A 35 -10.62 -10.14 14.44
C ALA A 35 -9.26 -10.63 13.88
N ARG A 36 -8.19 -10.50 14.66
CA ARG A 36 -6.85 -10.98 14.27
C ARG A 36 -6.79 -12.50 14.09
N ALA A 37 -7.44 -13.25 14.97
CA ALA A 37 -7.54 -14.70 14.85
C ALA A 37 -8.34 -15.10 13.60
N ALA A 38 -9.43 -14.39 13.31
CA ALA A 38 -10.23 -14.62 12.10
C ALA A 38 -9.43 -14.34 10.81
N TRP A 39 -8.65 -13.25 10.80
CA TRP A 39 -7.76 -12.89 9.69
C TRP A 39 -6.68 -13.94 9.44
N ARG A 40 -5.93 -14.32 10.50
CA ARG A 40 -4.90 -15.36 10.41
C ARG A 40 -5.49 -16.68 9.91
N LYS A 41 -6.61 -17.13 10.49
CA LYS A 41 -7.30 -18.35 10.05
C LYS A 41 -7.66 -18.30 8.56
N ALA A 42 -8.08 -17.13 8.06
CA ALA A 42 -8.43 -16.97 6.66
C ALA A 42 -7.20 -17.04 5.75
N ILE A 43 -6.11 -16.36 6.10
CA ILE A 43 -4.84 -16.43 5.37
C ILE A 43 -4.31 -17.86 5.35
N ASP A 44 -4.24 -18.53 6.50
CA ASP A 44 -3.71 -19.89 6.61
C ASP A 44 -4.51 -20.87 5.73
N ALA A 45 -5.85 -20.74 5.72
CA ALA A 45 -6.71 -21.58 4.92
C ALA A 45 -6.58 -21.31 3.41
N ILE A 46 -6.46 -20.05 2.98
CA ILE A 46 -6.30 -19.71 1.56
C ILE A 46 -4.89 -20.08 1.08
N ALA A 47 -3.85 -19.79 1.86
CA ALA A 47 -2.45 -20.13 1.54
C ALA A 47 -2.23 -21.64 1.37
N ALA A 48 -3.03 -22.48 2.04
CA ALA A 48 -2.96 -23.93 1.88
C ALA A 48 -3.40 -24.41 0.48
N ILE A 49 -4.17 -23.60 -0.27
CA ILE A 49 -4.74 -23.97 -1.57
C ILE A 49 -4.35 -23.01 -2.70
N ASP A 50 -3.80 -21.84 -2.39
CA ASP A 50 -3.42 -20.80 -3.34
C ASP A 50 -1.95 -20.41 -3.17
N PRO A 51 -1.05 -20.82 -4.08
CA PRO A 51 0.37 -20.49 -4.02
C PRO A 51 0.66 -18.99 -4.07
N GLU A 52 -0.19 -18.20 -4.74
CA GLU A 52 -0.03 -16.74 -4.81
C GLU A 52 -0.21 -16.13 -3.41
N VAL A 53 -1.27 -16.53 -2.71
CA VAL A 53 -1.51 -16.09 -1.34
C VAL A 53 -0.46 -16.65 -0.37
N ALA A 54 -0.01 -17.90 -0.58
CA ALA A 54 1.04 -18.51 0.24
C ALA A 54 2.34 -17.69 0.21
N SER A 55 2.74 -17.20 -0.97
CA SER A 55 3.93 -16.35 -1.12
C SER A 55 3.80 -15.00 -0.40
N LYS A 56 2.57 -14.49 -0.25
CA LYS A 56 2.25 -13.20 0.39
C LYS A 56 1.91 -13.33 1.87
N ALA A 57 1.76 -14.54 2.41
CA ALA A 57 1.30 -14.76 3.78
C ALA A 57 2.11 -13.99 4.85
N PRO A 58 3.45 -13.89 4.79
CA PRO A 58 4.21 -13.08 5.75
C PRO A 58 3.82 -11.59 5.73
N TYR A 59 3.57 -11.03 4.54
CA TYR A 59 3.09 -9.66 4.36
C TYR A 59 1.67 -9.51 4.93
N LEU A 60 0.74 -10.37 4.51
CA LEU A 60 -0.66 -10.31 4.96
C LEU A 60 -0.81 -10.43 6.48
N LEU A 61 0.00 -11.28 7.11
CA LEU A 61 0.04 -11.42 8.57
C LEU A 61 0.68 -10.21 9.26
N ALA A 62 1.69 -9.58 8.65
CA ALA A 62 2.27 -8.33 9.15
C ALA A 62 1.25 -7.18 9.13
N GLY A 63 0.27 -7.22 8.22
CA GLY A 63 -0.81 -6.27 8.11
C GLY A 63 -1.69 -6.11 9.36
N THR A 64 -1.68 -7.04 10.32
CA THR A 64 -2.41 -6.81 11.58
C THR A 64 -1.77 -5.73 12.45
N ARG A 65 -0.45 -5.53 12.35
CA ARG A 65 0.27 -4.49 13.09
C ARG A 65 -0.01 -3.09 12.57
N TYR A 66 -0.44 -2.98 11.31
CA TYR A 66 -0.84 -1.73 10.70
C TYR A 66 -1.99 -1.07 11.49
N HIS A 67 -3.02 -1.85 11.85
CA HIS A 67 -4.15 -1.38 12.66
C HIS A 67 -3.81 -1.15 14.14
N GLU A 68 -2.61 -1.53 14.59
CA GLU A 68 -2.11 -1.26 15.94
C GLU A 68 -1.34 0.07 16.03
N GLY A 69 -1.30 0.85 14.93
CA GLY A 69 -0.59 2.12 14.89
C GLY A 69 0.93 1.98 14.81
N SER A 70 1.45 0.78 14.55
CA SER A 70 2.89 0.52 14.39
C SER A 70 3.41 0.90 13.00
N GLN A 71 2.94 2.03 12.47
CA GLN A 71 3.31 2.51 11.14
C GLN A 71 4.75 3.03 11.15
N VAL A 72 5.53 2.56 10.20
CA VAL A 72 6.86 3.11 9.86
C VAL A 72 6.78 3.66 8.44
N PRO A 73 7.65 4.60 8.04
CA PRO A 73 7.66 5.05 6.67
C PRO A 73 7.86 3.88 5.71
N VAL A 74 7.08 3.86 4.62
CA VAL A 74 7.07 2.78 3.64
C VAL A 74 7.45 3.26 2.24
N ARG A 75 8.26 2.48 1.55
CA ARG A 75 8.51 2.57 0.11
C ARG A 75 7.35 1.89 -0.61
N CYS A 76 6.84 2.52 -1.66
CA CYS A 76 5.86 1.89 -2.55
C CYS A 76 6.20 2.22 -4.00
N LEU A 77 5.48 1.62 -4.94
CA LEU A 77 5.64 1.91 -6.36
C LEU A 77 4.81 3.12 -6.84
N GLY A 78 4.23 3.89 -5.92
CA GLY A 78 3.55 5.15 -6.23
C GLY A 78 4.45 6.10 -7.03
N LEU A 79 3.90 6.69 -8.08
CA LEU A 79 4.62 7.42 -9.13
C LEU A 79 5.69 6.63 -9.90
N VAL A 80 5.99 5.37 -9.61
CA VAL A 80 6.92 4.55 -10.40
C VAL A 80 6.15 3.77 -11.46
N ASP A 81 5.10 3.06 -11.05
CA ASP A 81 4.23 2.25 -11.91
C ASP A 81 2.76 2.67 -11.85
N GLN A 82 2.37 3.39 -10.79
CA GLN A 82 0.98 3.71 -10.46
C GLN A 82 0.80 5.22 -10.28
N PHE A 83 -0.38 5.72 -10.67
CA PHE A 83 -0.77 7.11 -10.51
C PHE A 83 -2.27 7.29 -10.39
N GLY A 84 -2.69 8.42 -9.80
CA GLY A 84 -4.09 8.82 -9.74
C GLY A 84 -4.38 9.97 -10.69
N VAL A 85 -5.58 9.95 -11.29
CA VAL A 85 -6.16 11.12 -11.96
C VAL A 85 -7.59 11.27 -11.44
N LYS A 86 -7.91 12.44 -10.88
CA LYS A 86 -9.28 12.73 -10.44
C LYS A 86 -10.21 12.97 -11.64
N TYR A 87 -11.52 12.89 -11.43
CA TYR A 87 -12.50 13.25 -12.46
C TYR A 87 -12.35 14.69 -12.97
N SER A 88 -11.88 15.60 -12.11
CA SER A 88 -11.55 16.99 -12.44
C SER A 88 -10.19 17.17 -13.13
N GLY A 89 -9.44 16.08 -13.34
CA GLY A 89 -8.19 16.05 -14.10
C GLY A 89 -6.92 16.22 -13.27
N GLU A 90 -7.01 16.45 -11.95
CA GLU A 90 -5.82 16.56 -11.09
C GLU A 90 -5.00 15.28 -11.11
N PHE A 91 -3.71 15.44 -11.38
CA PHE A 91 -2.72 14.36 -11.39
C PHE A 91 -2.12 14.20 -9.99
N LEU A 92 -2.22 12.98 -9.46
CA LEU A 92 -1.88 12.66 -8.08
C LEU A 92 -0.72 11.65 -8.01
N PRO A 93 0.15 11.79 -7.00
CA PRO A 93 1.24 10.85 -6.77
C PRO A 93 0.77 9.46 -6.30
N CYS A 94 -0.32 9.42 -5.54
CA CYS A 94 -0.88 8.24 -4.91
C CYS A 94 -2.36 8.49 -4.60
N CYS A 95 -3.18 7.43 -4.62
CA CYS A 95 -4.61 7.49 -4.32
C CYS A 95 -4.96 7.90 -2.88
N VAL A 96 -4.02 7.76 -1.93
CA VAL A 96 -4.24 8.07 -0.50
C VAL A 96 -3.99 9.56 -0.19
N TRP A 97 -3.34 10.30 -1.09
CA TRP A 97 -2.83 11.66 -0.83
C TRP A 97 -3.78 12.79 -1.20
N GLU A 98 -5.03 12.48 -1.55
CA GLU A 98 -6.07 13.50 -1.74
C GLU A 98 -6.25 14.37 -0.48
N GLY A 99 -6.08 13.78 0.72
CA GLY A 99 -6.25 14.47 2.00
C GLY A 99 -5.16 15.48 2.36
N GLU A 100 -4.00 15.43 1.71
CA GLU A 100 -2.85 16.33 1.98
C GLU A 100 -2.70 17.42 0.90
N GLY A 101 -3.62 17.50 -0.06
CA GLY A 101 -3.63 18.53 -1.08
C GLY A 101 -2.53 18.40 -2.14
N LEU A 102 -1.88 17.23 -2.25
CA LEU A 102 -0.77 17.04 -3.20
C LEU A 102 -1.30 16.76 -4.61
N SER A 103 -1.53 17.82 -5.37
CA SER A 103 -1.75 17.79 -6.81
C SER A 103 -0.50 18.26 -7.55
N LEU A 104 -0.05 17.49 -8.53
CA LEU A 104 1.17 17.79 -9.32
C LEU A 104 0.83 18.38 -10.70
N GLY A 105 -0.42 18.80 -10.91
CA GLY A 105 -0.92 19.44 -12.13
C GLY A 105 -2.28 18.90 -12.56
N ASN A 106 -2.75 19.32 -13.73
CA ASN A 106 -4.01 18.86 -14.32
C ASN A 106 -3.78 18.30 -15.73
N VAL A 107 -4.29 17.10 -16.01
CA VAL A 107 -4.09 16.41 -17.30
C VAL A 107 -4.86 17.04 -18.45
N PHE A 108 -5.88 17.87 -18.16
CA PHE A 108 -6.61 18.64 -19.17
C PHE A 108 -5.81 19.85 -19.65
N ASP A 109 -4.91 20.37 -18.82
CA ASP A 109 -4.07 21.53 -19.16
C ASP A 109 -2.68 21.11 -19.67
N THR A 110 -2.10 20.06 -19.08
CA THR A 110 -0.73 19.59 -19.38
C THR A 110 -0.74 18.10 -19.69
N PRO A 111 -0.11 17.63 -20.78
CA PRO A 111 -0.05 16.22 -21.09
C PRO A 111 0.52 15.40 -19.93
N LEU A 112 -0.11 14.26 -19.62
CA LEU A 112 0.31 13.36 -18.54
C LEU A 112 1.80 13.01 -18.61
N ARG A 113 2.34 12.74 -19.81
CA ARG A 113 3.77 12.45 -20.00
C ARG A 113 4.66 13.59 -19.49
N THR A 114 4.26 14.83 -19.71
CA THR A 114 4.99 16.01 -19.24
C THR A 114 4.91 16.10 -17.72
N LEU A 115 3.71 15.95 -17.14
CA LEU A 115 3.51 15.93 -15.68
C LEU A 115 4.36 14.84 -15.00
N TRP A 116 4.36 13.63 -15.56
CA TRP A 116 5.12 12.46 -15.09
C TRP A 116 6.64 12.65 -15.07
N GLN A 117 7.15 13.57 -15.89
CA GLN A 117 8.57 13.85 -16.06
C GLN A 117 9.01 15.13 -15.35
N THR A 118 8.10 15.82 -14.65
CA THR A 118 8.44 17.03 -13.91
C THR A 118 9.49 16.76 -12.82
N PRO A 119 10.34 17.74 -12.50
CA PRO A 119 11.29 17.63 -11.39
C PRO A 119 10.62 17.24 -10.07
N ALA A 120 9.44 17.81 -9.77
CA ALA A 120 8.68 17.50 -8.56
C ALA A 120 8.32 16.01 -8.45
N VAL A 121 7.89 15.37 -9.54
CA VAL A 121 7.63 13.93 -9.56
C VAL A 121 8.91 13.12 -9.35
N GLN A 122 10.04 13.52 -9.94
CA GLN A 122 11.31 12.79 -9.77
C GLN A 122 11.85 12.91 -8.35
N GLU A 123 11.75 14.11 -7.76
CA GLU A 123 12.13 14.37 -6.37
C GLU A 123 11.28 13.52 -5.43
N PHE A 124 9.96 13.47 -5.66
CA PHE A 124 9.06 12.66 -4.85
C PHE A 124 9.36 11.16 -4.92
N ARG A 125 9.66 10.62 -6.11
CA ARG A 125 10.10 9.21 -6.27
C ARG A 125 11.36 8.94 -5.47
N THR A 126 12.32 9.86 -5.54
CA THR A 126 13.59 9.75 -4.83
C THR A 126 13.36 9.76 -3.33
N GLN A 127 12.54 10.69 -2.84
CA GLN A 127 12.15 10.77 -1.43
C GLN A 127 11.43 9.50 -0.97
N MET A 128 10.40 9.04 -1.69
CA MET A 128 9.66 7.82 -1.35
C MET A 128 10.57 6.59 -1.30
N PHE A 129 11.57 6.50 -2.19
CA PHE A 129 12.52 5.42 -2.18
C PHE A 129 13.49 5.49 -0.98
N HIS A 130 14.01 6.66 -0.64
CA HIS A 130 15.03 6.78 0.41
C HIS A 130 14.45 6.93 1.82
N GLU A 131 13.44 7.77 1.98
CA GLU A 131 12.84 8.19 3.24
C GLU A 131 11.52 7.45 3.53
N GLY A 132 10.84 6.98 2.49
CA GLY A 132 9.52 6.36 2.62
C GLY A 132 8.41 7.39 2.73
N CYS A 133 7.18 6.87 2.77
CA CYS A 133 5.94 7.62 2.94
C CYS A 133 5.34 7.27 4.31
N ASP A 134 4.92 8.28 5.06
CA ASP A 134 4.32 8.15 6.40
C ASP A 134 2.80 8.35 6.42
N ALA A 135 2.16 8.50 5.25
CA ALA A 135 0.71 8.62 5.13
C ALA A 135 -0.08 7.37 5.57
N GLY A 136 0.61 6.30 5.96
CA GLY A 136 -0.02 5.18 6.63
C GLY A 136 -0.93 4.34 5.72
N CYS A 137 -0.46 3.95 4.53
CA CYS A 137 -1.16 3.01 3.65
C CYS A 137 -0.56 1.60 3.76
N TYR A 138 -1.40 0.57 3.73
CA TYR A 138 -0.99 -0.83 3.64
C TYR A 138 -1.66 -1.52 2.45
N ASN A 139 -1.07 -1.42 1.26
CA ASN A 139 -1.65 -1.91 0.01
C ASN A 139 -0.67 -2.82 -0.78
N PRO A 140 -1.12 -3.44 -1.89
CA PRO A 140 -0.29 -4.35 -2.68
C PRO A 140 1.02 -3.75 -3.18
N SER A 141 1.03 -2.45 -3.48
CA SER A 141 2.21 -1.71 -3.95
C SER A 141 3.40 -1.83 -2.99
N LEU A 142 3.18 -2.19 -1.72
CA LEU A 142 4.24 -2.46 -0.74
C LEU A 142 4.98 -3.79 -1.00
N TYR A 143 4.26 -4.90 -1.16
CA TYR A 143 4.94 -6.17 -1.45
C TYR A 143 5.43 -6.23 -2.89
N GLU A 144 4.74 -5.56 -3.83
CA GLU A 144 5.16 -5.41 -5.22
C GLU A 144 6.50 -4.67 -5.31
N PHE A 145 6.71 -3.65 -4.47
CA PHE A 145 7.99 -2.98 -4.32
C PHE A 145 9.10 -3.96 -3.92
N GLN A 146 8.86 -4.79 -2.90
CA GLN A 146 9.85 -5.77 -2.46
C GLN A 146 10.16 -6.81 -3.54
N GLN A 147 9.13 -7.29 -4.25
CA GLN A 147 9.30 -8.26 -5.33
C GLN A 147 10.10 -7.67 -6.50
N SER A 148 9.86 -6.40 -6.83
CA SER A 148 10.49 -5.72 -7.96
C SER A 148 11.93 -5.29 -7.68
N THR A 149 12.25 -4.97 -6.41
CA THR A 149 13.54 -4.37 -6.03
C THR A 149 14.43 -5.26 -5.18
N GLY A 150 13.86 -6.28 -4.51
CA GLY A 150 14.53 -7.08 -3.49
C GLY A 150 14.75 -6.37 -2.15
N LEU A 151 14.28 -5.12 -1.99
CA LEU A 151 14.46 -4.32 -0.77
C LEU A 151 13.27 -4.47 0.19
N ASP A 152 13.47 -4.19 1.48
CA ASP A 152 12.36 -4.05 2.42
C ASP A 152 11.56 -2.79 2.09
N PHE A 153 10.23 -2.89 2.03
CA PHE A 153 9.39 -1.72 1.84
C PHE A 153 9.41 -0.82 3.07
N ARG A 154 9.73 -1.34 4.26
CA ARG A 154 9.87 -0.53 5.47
C ARG A 154 11.20 0.21 5.43
N VAL A 155 11.16 1.51 5.70
CA VAL A 155 12.35 2.31 5.89
C VAL A 155 12.75 2.24 7.37
N PRO A 156 13.96 1.75 7.69
CA PRO A 156 14.45 1.81 9.06
C PRO A 156 14.50 3.26 9.52
N THR A 157 13.75 3.61 10.56
CA THR A 157 13.91 4.92 11.19
C THR A 157 15.26 4.92 11.91
N SER A 158 16.27 5.56 11.33
CA SER A 158 17.41 6.01 12.14
C SER A 158 16.86 6.87 13.28
N PRO A 159 17.34 6.73 14.53
CA PRO A 159 16.93 7.64 15.59
C PRO A 159 17.19 9.06 15.12
N ARG A 160 16.14 9.88 15.08
CA ARG A 160 16.24 11.31 14.75
C ARG A 160 17.33 11.89 15.63
N PRO A 161 18.35 12.59 15.10
CA PRO A 161 19.24 13.36 15.95
C PRO A 161 18.37 14.29 16.78
N THR A 162 18.42 14.16 18.10
CA THR A 162 17.83 15.16 18.99
C THR A 162 18.45 16.48 18.62
N ALA A 163 17.64 17.42 18.12
CA ALA A 163 18.10 18.78 17.88
C ALA A 163 18.75 19.26 19.18
N ALA A 164 20.05 19.58 19.12
CA ALA A 164 20.72 20.26 20.19
C ALA A 164 19.99 21.59 20.42
N GLY A 165 19.50 21.78 21.64
CA GLY A 165 18.93 23.05 22.09
C GLY A 165 19.97 24.14 22.25
#